data_AF-A0A1N7IH73-F1
#
_entry.id   AF-A0A1N7IH73-F1
#
_cell.length_a   1.000
_cell.length_b   1.000
_cell.length_c   1.000
_cell.angle_alpha   90.00
_cell.angle_beta   90.00
_cell.angle_gamma   90.00
#
_symmetry.space_group_name_H-M   'P 1'
#
loop_
_entity.id
_entity.type
_entity.pdbx_description
1 polymer ?
#
loop_
_entity_poly.entity_id
_entity_poly.type
_entity_poly.pdbx_seq_one_letter_code
_entity_poly.pdbx_strand_id
1 'polypeptide(L)'
;MKKLLLTFSMVLANFAWAQFSSGIVPLTATAMTVKLDTTPTGVTITMTGDSNSMLGIGFGSVGMATGSDGFIYNSSSNRDYTFPGPMIPPTIDPSQDWTETSNTVSGSTRTVVATRSLSGSAGDFAISNTAATINIFYARKTGTGIGYHDAGRGYATLTMAATTLSTNEIVAGDKKVNFYPNPAKTTVSLKNFDKIKSIDIYEATGRKVRSIEPDQQNINVEDLKSGIYYLEIKLKDGSLSYEKLIKE
;
A
#
# COMPACT_ATOMS: atom_id res chain seq x y z
N MET A 1 -5.80 -26.19 -52.17
CA MET A 1 -4.98 -26.24 -50.94
C MET A 1 -5.53 -25.23 -49.95
N LYS A 2 -6.27 -25.69 -48.93
CA LYS A 2 -6.86 -24.82 -47.89
C LYS A 2 -5.74 -24.39 -46.93
N LYS A 3 -5.46 -23.09 -46.85
CA LYS A 3 -4.61 -22.54 -45.79
C LYS A 3 -5.50 -22.32 -44.56
N LEU A 4 -5.39 -23.21 -43.59
CA LEU A 4 -6.01 -23.06 -42.28
C LEU A 4 -5.10 -22.15 -41.46
N LEU A 5 -5.51 -20.90 -41.26
CA LEU A 5 -4.82 -19.96 -40.36
C LEU A 5 -5.32 -20.24 -38.94
N LEU A 6 -4.47 -20.83 -38.10
CA LEU A 6 -4.76 -21.07 -36.69
C LEU A 6 -4.34 -19.84 -35.89
N THR A 7 -5.28 -18.94 -35.56
CA THR A 7 -5.04 -17.87 -34.58
C THR A 7 -5.05 -18.47 -33.18
N PHE A 8 -3.86 -18.59 -32.59
CA PHE A 8 -3.67 -18.96 -31.18
C PHE A 8 -3.94 -17.73 -30.30
N SER A 9 -5.19 -17.56 -29.88
CA SER A 9 -5.57 -16.57 -28.88
C SER A 9 -5.12 -17.07 -27.50
N MET A 10 -3.89 -16.75 -27.11
CA MET A 10 -3.41 -17.00 -25.75
C MET A 10 -4.13 -16.02 -24.80
N VAL A 11 -5.24 -16.45 -24.22
CA VAL A 11 -5.85 -15.77 -23.08
C VAL A 11 -4.88 -15.94 -21.91
N LEU A 12 -4.05 -14.92 -21.67
CA LEU A 12 -3.35 -14.75 -20.40
C LEU A 12 -4.40 -14.50 -19.33
N ALA A 13 -4.90 -15.59 -18.73
CA ALA A 13 -5.63 -15.50 -17.47
C ALA A 13 -4.64 -15.03 -16.41
N ASN A 14 -4.63 -13.72 -16.15
CA ASN A 14 -4.02 -13.18 -14.93
C ASN A 14 -4.88 -13.72 -13.77
N PHE A 15 -4.48 -14.84 -13.19
CA PHE A 15 -4.99 -15.26 -11.91
C PHE A 15 -4.46 -14.26 -10.88
N ALA A 16 -5.26 -13.22 -10.62
CA ALA A 16 -5.04 -12.38 -9.46
C ALA A 16 -5.34 -13.24 -8.23
N TRP A 17 -4.30 -13.83 -7.65
CA TRP A 17 -4.46 -14.55 -6.40
C TRP A 17 -4.77 -13.57 -5.27
N ALA A 18 -5.57 -14.02 -4.29
CA ALA A 18 -5.91 -13.19 -3.14
C ALA A 18 -4.62 -12.81 -2.39
N GLN A 19 -4.46 -11.51 -2.14
CA GLN A 19 -3.43 -10.92 -1.28
C GLN A 19 -4.13 -10.28 -0.08
N PHE A 20 -3.54 -10.41 1.10
CA PHE A 20 -4.01 -9.74 2.30
C PHE A 20 -2.96 -8.78 2.82
N SER A 21 -3.40 -7.66 3.37
CA SER A 21 -2.54 -6.64 3.96
C SER A 21 -3.06 -6.21 5.31
N SER A 22 -2.14 -5.91 6.23
CA SER A 22 -2.47 -5.23 7.48
C SER A 22 -2.74 -3.73 7.29
N GLY A 23 -2.42 -3.17 6.12
CA GLY A 23 -2.17 -1.73 6.00
C GLY A 23 -0.96 -1.29 6.84
N ILE A 24 -0.67 0.01 6.83
CA ILE A 24 0.38 0.57 7.70
C ILE A 24 -0.18 0.70 9.12
N VAL A 25 0.43 -0.01 10.06
CA VAL A 25 0.06 0.02 11.47
C VAL A 25 1.06 0.89 12.24
N PRO A 26 0.62 1.99 12.87
CA PRO A 26 1.49 2.83 13.68
C PRO A 26 1.80 2.17 15.03
N LEU A 27 3.07 2.18 15.41
CA LEU A 27 3.58 1.64 16.67
C LEU A 27 3.93 2.83 17.58
N THR A 28 2.90 3.37 18.22
CA THR A 28 2.91 4.71 18.82
C THR A 28 3.97 4.90 19.91
N ALA A 29 4.28 3.87 20.69
CA ALA A 29 5.28 3.96 21.77
C ALA A 29 6.73 4.11 21.24
N THR A 30 6.98 3.84 19.96
CA THR A 30 8.33 3.82 19.39
C THR A 30 8.50 4.72 18.16
N ALA A 31 7.42 5.38 17.70
CA ALA A 31 7.37 6.08 16.42
C ALA A 31 7.79 5.20 15.23
N MET A 32 7.60 3.88 15.35
CA MET A 32 7.77 2.94 14.25
C MET A 32 6.45 2.76 13.49
N THR A 33 6.53 2.22 12.29
CA THR A 33 5.37 1.62 11.62
C THR A 33 5.71 0.23 11.12
N VAL A 34 4.70 -0.62 10.97
CA VAL A 34 4.85 -1.93 10.36
C VAL A 34 3.68 -2.22 9.42
N LYS A 35 3.96 -2.93 8.33
CA LYS A 35 2.98 -3.45 7.40
C LYS A 35 3.37 -4.89 7.04
N LEU A 36 2.39 -5.79 7.06
CA LEU A 36 2.50 -7.12 6.49
C LEU A 36 1.62 -7.21 5.26
N ASP A 37 2.20 -7.73 4.17
CA ASP A 37 1.50 -8.10 2.95
C ASP A 37 1.74 -9.58 2.68
N THR A 38 0.70 -10.31 2.29
CA THR A 38 0.79 -11.74 2.00
C THR A 38 0.37 -12.02 0.57
N THR A 39 1.14 -12.85 -0.11
CA THR A 39 0.76 -13.50 -1.37
C THR A 39 0.46 -14.96 -1.07
N PRO A 40 -0.01 -15.77 -2.04
CA PRO A 40 -0.24 -17.20 -1.80
C PRO A 40 0.98 -17.98 -1.35
N THR A 41 2.19 -17.47 -1.60
CA THR A 41 3.44 -18.21 -1.36
C THR A 41 4.37 -17.52 -0.36
N GLY A 42 4.12 -16.27 0.00
CA GLY A 42 5.05 -15.54 0.86
C GLY A 42 4.45 -14.33 1.54
N VAL A 43 5.21 -13.82 2.51
CA VAL A 43 4.90 -12.63 3.29
C VAL A 43 6.01 -11.61 3.11
N THR A 44 5.62 -10.34 3.02
CA THR A 44 6.50 -9.19 3.02
C THR A 44 6.23 -8.37 4.27
N ILE A 45 7.28 -8.09 5.05
CA ILE A 45 7.26 -7.09 6.11
C ILE A 45 7.88 -5.79 5.61
N THR A 46 7.21 -4.67 5.85
CA THR A 46 7.77 -3.33 5.70
C THR A 46 7.73 -2.65 7.06
N MET A 47 8.90 -2.31 7.59
CA MET A 47 9.03 -1.64 8.88
C MET A 47 9.73 -0.29 8.72
N THR A 48 9.19 0.75 9.34
CA THR A 48 9.84 2.06 9.41
C THR A 48 10.14 2.46 10.85
N GLY A 49 11.16 3.29 11.03
CA GLY A 49 11.51 3.84 12.33
C GLY A 49 12.73 4.75 12.25
N ASP A 50 13.19 5.23 13.41
CA ASP A 50 14.40 6.05 13.52
C ASP A 50 15.63 5.35 12.93
N SER A 51 16.36 6.02 12.05
CA SER A 51 17.44 5.42 11.26
C SER A 51 18.68 5.03 12.07
N ASN A 52 18.79 5.57 13.29
CA ASN A 52 19.86 5.32 14.25
C ASN A 52 19.49 4.30 15.33
N SER A 53 18.37 3.59 15.18
CA SER A 53 17.84 2.68 16.20
C SER A 53 17.83 1.21 15.74
N MET A 54 17.89 0.30 16.71
CA MET A 54 17.39 -1.07 16.53
C MET A 54 15.88 -1.03 16.56
N LEU A 55 15.27 -1.77 15.63
CA LEU A 55 13.83 -1.85 15.44
C LEU A 55 13.44 -3.33 15.47
N GLY A 56 12.54 -3.72 16.35
CA GLY A 56 12.16 -5.12 16.52
C GLY A 56 10.65 -5.30 16.61
N ILE A 57 10.18 -6.38 16.01
CA ILE A 57 8.83 -6.90 16.24
C ILE A 57 8.92 -8.38 16.60
N GLY A 58 7.92 -8.89 17.31
CA GLY A 58 7.72 -10.30 17.52
C GLY A 58 6.25 -10.65 17.54
N PHE A 59 5.95 -11.92 17.26
CA PHE A 59 4.59 -12.41 17.13
C PHE A 59 4.06 -12.97 18.45
N GLY A 60 2.84 -12.58 18.81
CA GLY A 60 2.15 -12.99 20.03
C GLY A 60 1.62 -11.84 20.87
N SER A 61 0.90 -12.19 21.94
CA SER A 61 0.27 -11.25 22.88
C SER A 61 0.96 -11.18 24.25
N VAL A 62 2.01 -11.99 24.48
CA VAL A 62 2.69 -12.13 25.77
C VAL A 62 4.18 -11.75 25.66
N GLY A 63 4.45 -10.55 25.16
CA GLY A 63 5.79 -9.98 25.00
C GLY A 63 6.81 -10.98 24.43
N MET A 64 8.06 -10.86 24.82
CA MET A 64 9.15 -11.82 24.51
C MET A 64 8.92 -13.18 25.21
N ALA A 65 7.75 -13.81 25.03
CA ALA A 65 7.48 -15.16 25.52
C ALA A 65 8.48 -16.16 24.94
N THR A 66 8.77 -17.20 25.71
CA THR A 66 9.67 -18.27 25.28
C THR A 66 9.16 -18.92 24.01
N GLY A 67 10.00 -18.94 22.97
CA GLY A 67 9.70 -19.51 21.66
C GLY A 67 8.95 -18.57 20.71
N SER A 68 8.71 -17.30 21.08
CA SER A 68 8.16 -16.34 20.12
C SER A 68 9.14 -16.10 18.96
N ASP A 69 8.58 -15.97 17.76
CA ASP A 69 9.27 -15.61 16.51
C ASP A 69 9.36 -14.07 16.36
N GLY A 70 10.42 -13.57 15.71
CA GLY A 70 10.80 -12.17 15.69
C GLY A 70 11.57 -11.72 14.46
N PHE A 71 11.22 -10.52 13.99
CA PHE A 71 11.98 -9.78 12.99
C PHE A 71 12.70 -8.60 13.65
N ILE A 72 14.03 -8.52 13.51
CA ILE A 72 14.81 -7.43 14.09
C ILE A 72 15.76 -6.83 13.06
N TYR A 73 15.62 -5.52 12.84
CA TYR A 73 16.67 -4.72 12.22
C TYR A 73 17.68 -4.25 13.28
N ASN A 74 18.95 -4.54 13.06
CA ASN A 74 20.06 -4.11 13.91
C ASN A 74 21.35 -3.94 13.09
N SER A 75 22.50 -3.76 13.76
CA SER A 75 23.81 -3.58 13.13
C SER A 75 24.38 -4.82 12.43
N SER A 76 23.76 -5.99 12.57
CA SER A 76 24.15 -7.23 11.88
C SER A 76 23.38 -7.40 10.56
N SER A 77 23.71 -8.44 9.78
CA SER A 77 22.90 -8.86 8.63
C SER A 77 21.71 -9.74 9.00
N ASN A 78 21.68 -10.29 10.23
CA ASN A 78 20.61 -11.19 10.65
C ASN A 78 19.32 -10.40 10.87
N ARG A 79 18.21 -10.98 10.43
CA ARG A 79 16.87 -10.41 10.54
C ARG A 79 15.92 -11.27 11.33
N ASP A 80 16.23 -12.56 11.45
CA ASP A 80 15.38 -13.55 12.07
C ASP A 80 15.87 -13.93 13.47
N TYR A 81 14.98 -13.86 14.45
CA TYR A 81 15.32 -14.05 15.85
C TYR A 81 14.21 -14.77 16.61
N THR A 82 14.60 -15.71 17.46
CA THR A 82 13.71 -16.32 18.45
C THR A 82 13.87 -15.60 19.80
N PHE A 83 12.77 -15.51 20.55
CA PHE A 83 12.77 -14.95 21.90
C PHE A 83 12.79 -16.07 22.96
N PRO A 84 13.86 -16.19 23.77
CA PRO A 84 13.95 -17.23 24.80
C PRO A 84 13.13 -16.91 26.07
N GLY A 85 12.74 -15.66 26.29
CA GLY A 85 11.94 -15.24 27.42
C GLY A 85 12.10 -13.75 27.76
N PRO A 86 11.28 -13.22 28.69
CA PRO A 86 11.38 -11.84 29.15
C PRO A 86 12.75 -11.56 29.77
N MET A 87 13.32 -10.38 29.48
CA MET A 87 14.64 -9.92 29.98
C MET A 87 15.84 -10.77 29.51
N ILE A 88 15.65 -11.72 28.60
CA ILE A 88 16.75 -12.45 27.96
C ILE A 88 16.91 -11.89 26.54
N PRO A 89 18.14 -11.58 26.08
CA PRO A 89 18.37 -11.10 24.73
C PRO A 89 17.80 -12.06 23.67
N PRO A 90 17.27 -11.54 22.55
CA PRO A 90 16.86 -12.38 21.42
C PRO A 90 18.03 -13.21 20.91
N THR A 91 17.75 -14.46 20.52
CA THR A 91 18.73 -15.38 19.92
C THR A 91 18.57 -15.37 18.41
N ILE A 92 19.69 -15.36 17.68
CA ILE A 92 19.67 -15.45 16.22
C ILE A 92 19.05 -16.80 15.83
N ASP A 93 18.05 -16.77 14.95
CA ASP A 93 17.54 -17.99 14.33
C ASP A 93 18.54 -18.46 13.25
N PRO A 94 19.11 -19.67 13.31
CA PRO A 94 20.08 -20.12 12.32
C PRO A 94 19.51 -20.26 10.90
N SER A 95 18.19 -20.41 10.73
CA SER A 95 17.54 -20.58 9.44
C SER A 95 17.50 -19.28 8.64
N GLN A 96 17.37 -18.13 9.32
CA GLN A 96 17.27 -16.80 8.72
C GLN A 96 16.27 -16.76 7.55
N ASP A 97 15.00 -17.07 7.81
CA ASP A 97 13.96 -17.15 6.78
C ASP A 97 13.66 -15.77 6.16
N TRP A 98 13.79 -14.70 6.94
CA TRP A 98 13.64 -13.32 6.46
C TRP A 98 14.81 -12.85 5.59
N THR A 99 14.53 -12.66 4.30
CA THR A 99 15.47 -12.04 3.35
C THR A 99 15.17 -10.54 3.22
N GLU A 100 16.11 -9.67 3.61
CA GLU A 100 16.02 -8.21 3.37
C GLU A 100 16.12 -7.91 1.86
N THR A 101 15.08 -7.28 1.31
CA THR A 101 15.00 -6.91 -0.12
C THR A 101 15.20 -5.41 -0.35
N SER A 102 14.98 -4.58 0.67
CA SER A 102 15.24 -3.14 0.61
C SER A 102 15.56 -2.57 1.98
N ASN A 103 16.46 -1.60 2.02
CA ASN A 103 16.81 -0.88 3.22
C ASN A 103 17.29 0.52 2.87
N THR A 104 16.43 1.51 3.07
CA THR A 104 16.67 2.89 2.67
C THR A 104 16.56 3.83 3.85
N VAL A 105 17.28 4.94 3.79
CA VAL A 105 17.20 6.01 4.78
C VAL A 105 16.86 7.31 4.07
N SER A 106 15.80 7.98 4.52
CA SER A 106 15.40 9.31 4.08
C SER A 106 15.25 10.21 5.30
N GLY A 107 16.11 11.22 5.41
CA GLY A 107 16.23 12.01 6.64
C GLY A 107 16.56 11.11 7.85
N SER A 108 15.79 11.23 8.92
CA SER A 108 15.91 10.41 10.14
C SER A 108 15.11 9.10 10.09
N THR A 109 14.45 8.77 8.98
CA THR A 109 13.60 7.59 8.88
C THR A 109 14.28 6.50 8.05
N ARG A 110 14.36 5.30 8.62
CA ARG A 110 14.72 4.07 7.90
C ARG A 110 13.47 3.33 7.47
N THR A 111 13.51 2.75 6.28
CA THR A 111 12.51 1.79 5.77
C THR A 111 13.23 0.49 5.46
N VAL A 112 12.86 -0.59 6.14
CA VAL A 112 13.36 -1.95 5.91
C VAL A 112 12.22 -2.79 5.33
N VAL A 113 12.50 -3.49 4.23
CA VAL A 113 11.58 -4.42 3.58
C VAL A 113 12.25 -5.78 3.54
N ALA A 114 11.54 -6.81 4.01
CA ALA A 114 12.02 -8.18 3.98
C ALA A 114 10.89 -9.16 3.63
N THR A 115 11.26 -10.31 3.09
CA THR A 115 10.30 -11.34 2.66
C THR A 115 10.69 -12.72 3.18
N ARG A 116 9.69 -13.55 3.49
CA ARG A 116 9.86 -14.99 3.74
C ARG A 116 8.67 -15.81 3.22
N SER A 117 8.75 -17.14 3.31
CA SER A 117 7.62 -18.03 3.05
C SER A 117 6.50 -17.83 4.09
N LEU A 118 5.26 -18.25 3.78
CA LEU A 118 4.15 -18.12 4.75
C LEU A 118 4.39 -18.91 6.05
N SER A 119 5.05 -20.07 5.95
CA SER A 119 5.32 -20.94 7.10
C SER A 119 6.56 -20.54 7.90
N GLY A 120 7.54 -19.90 7.26
CA GLY A 120 8.90 -19.85 7.80
C GLY A 120 9.49 -21.27 7.91
N SER A 121 10.44 -21.43 8.84
CA SER A 121 11.04 -22.70 9.22
C SER A 121 10.47 -23.26 10.53
N ALA A 122 11.05 -24.34 11.05
CA ALA A 122 10.53 -25.02 12.23
C ALA A 122 10.75 -24.17 13.50
N GLY A 123 9.67 -23.73 14.14
CA GLY A 123 9.71 -22.82 15.29
C GLY A 123 9.14 -21.44 14.98
N ASP A 124 8.93 -21.14 13.70
CA ASP A 124 8.41 -19.84 13.26
C ASP A 124 6.90 -19.68 13.46
N PHE A 125 6.50 -18.42 13.58
CA PHE A 125 5.11 -18.04 13.54
C PHE A 125 4.60 -18.07 12.10
N ALA A 126 3.74 -19.03 11.79
CA ALA A 126 3.11 -19.15 10.48
C ALA A 126 2.14 -17.97 10.22
N ILE A 127 2.36 -17.26 9.12
CA ILE A 127 1.51 -16.14 8.67
C ILE A 127 0.67 -16.63 7.49
N SER A 128 -0.62 -16.84 7.73
CA SER A 128 -1.54 -17.34 6.69
C SER A 128 -1.96 -16.23 5.72
N ASN A 129 -2.07 -16.57 4.43
CA ASN A 129 -2.62 -15.69 3.39
C ASN A 129 -4.16 -15.65 3.45
N THR A 130 -4.71 -15.09 4.54
CA THR A 130 -6.15 -15.02 4.82
C THR A 130 -6.49 -13.78 5.65
N ALA A 131 -7.78 -13.45 5.72
CA ALA A 131 -8.27 -12.46 6.67
C ALA A 131 -8.09 -12.99 8.09
N ALA A 132 -7.36 -12.24 8.92
CA ALA A 132 -6.98 -12.66 10.25
C ALA A 132 -6.54 -11.47 11.11
N THR A 133 -6.48 -11.71 12.41
CA THR A 133 -5.90 -10.79 13.37
C THR A 133 -4.59 -11.38 13.88
N ILE A 134 -3.50 -10.64 13.75
CA ILE A 134 -2.17 -11.04 14.24
C ILE A 134 -1.77 -10.08 15.34
N ASN A 135 -1.53 -10.62 16.54
CA ASN A 135 -1.01 -9.82 17.64
C ASN A 135 0.51 -9.78 17.57
N ILE A 136 1.08 -8.60 17.79
CA ILE A 136 2.51 -8.39 17.84
C ILE A 136 2.90 -7.62 19.10
N PHE A 137 4.13 -7.83 19.52
CA PHE A 137 4.86 -6.91 20.38
C PHE A 137 5.99 -6.28 19.59
N TYR A 138 6.43 -5.10 20.03
CA TYR A 138 7.48 -4.37 19.33
C TYR A 138 8.36 -3.61 20.31
N ALA A 139 9.57 -3.31 19.87
CA ALA A 139 10.53 -2.53 20.61
C ALA A 139 11.40 -1.69 19.68
N ARG A 140 11.81 -0.53 20.18
CA ARG A 140 12.85 0.32 19.62
C ARG A 140 13.89 0.58 20.69
N LYS A 141 15.14 0.47 20.30
CA LYS A 141 16.27 0.91 21.11
C LYS A 141 17.09 1.93 20.33
N THR A 142 17.45 3.05 20.96
CA THR A 142 18.44 3.98 20.41
C THR A 142 19.80 3.31 20.24
N GLY A 143 20.42 3.51 19.09
CA GLY A 143 21.60 2.75 18.66
C GLY A 143 21.21 1.41 18.04
N THR A 144 21.96 0.97 17.05
CA THR A 144 21.60 -0.18 16.20
C THR A 144 21.98 -1.55 16.77
N GLY A 145 22.66 -1.63 17.92
CA GLY A 145 22.97 -2.90 18.58
C GLY A 145 21.80 -3.45 19.42
N ILE A 146 21.72 -4.77 19.57
CA ILE A 146 20.81 -5.45 20.51
C ILE A 146 21.08 -4.98 21.93
N GLY A 147 20.02 -4.73 22.70
CA GLY A 147 20.11 -4.37 24.11
C GLY A 147 18.75 -3.97 24.68
N TYR A 148 18.76 -3.41 25.88
CA TYR A 148 17.54 -2.91 26.52
C TYR A 148 16.93 -1.72 25.78
N HIS A 149 15.61 -1.76 25.61
CA HIS A 149 14.81 -0.77 24.88
C HIS A 149 14.03 0.18 25.81
N ASP A 150 14.27 0.11 27.13
CA ASP A 150 13.58 0.90 28.14
C ASP A 150 12.06 0.96 27.92
N ALA A 151 11.48 2.17 27.91
CA ALA A 151 10.07 2.44 27.62
C ALA A 151 9.69 2.36 26.14
N GLY A 152 10.67 2.23 25.22
CA GLY A 152 10.45 2.10 23.78
C GLY A 152 9.93 0.72 23.39
N ARG A 153 8.77 0.32 23.90
CA ARG A 153 8.14 -0.98 23.64
C ARG A 153 6.63 -0.90 23.70
N GLY A 154 5.94 -1.85 23.08
CA GLY A 154 4.49 -1.92 23.16
C GLY A 154 3.90 -3.14 22.48
N TYR A 155 2.57 -3.13 22.38
CA TYR A 155 1.77 -4.13 21.68
C TYR A 155 0.96 -3.47 20.58
N ALA A 156 0.73 -4.20 19.50
CA ALA A 156 -0.17 -3.79 18.43
C ALA A 156 -0.86 -5.01 17.83
N THR A 157 -1.92 -4.73 17.09
CA THR A 157 -2.70 -5.73 16.39
C THR A 157 -2.70 -5.40 14.90
N LEU A 158 -2.35 -6.38 14.08
CA LEU A 158 -2.39 -6.29 12.63
C LEU A 158 -3.67 -6.95 12.14
N THR A 159 -4.53 -6.17 11.50
CA THR A 159 -5.77 -6.69 10.90
C THR A 159 -5.53 -6.97 9.43
N MET A 160 -5.29 -8.23 9.09
CA MET A 160 -5.11 -8.69 7.71
C MET A 160 -6.45 -8.65 6.99
N ALA A 161 -6.56 -7.83 5.97
CA ALA A 161 -7.74 -7.69 5.12
C ALA A 161 -7.38 -7.89 3.66
N ALA A 162 -8.31 -8.39 2.85
CA ALA A 162 -8.08 -8.59 1.43
C ALA A 162 -7.75 -7.25 0.79
N THR A 163 -6.62 -7.17 0.08
CA THR A 163 -6.31 -5.99 -0.71
C THR A 163 -7.07 -6.09 -2.02
N THR A 164 -8.07 -5.25 -2.20
CA THR A 164 -8.53 -4.92 -3.56
C THR A 164 -7.40 -4.14 -4.22
N LEU A 165 -7.07 -4.42 -5.49
CA LEU A 165 -6.18 -3.57 -6.29
C LEU A 165 -6.85 -2.19 -6.46
N SER A 166 -6.75 -1.34 -5.44
CA SER A 166 -7.02 0.07 -5.54
C SER A 166 -5.68 0.70 -5.91
N THR A 167 -5.62 1.37 -7.05
CA THR A 167 -4.50 2.27 -7.31
C THR A 167 -4.50 3.29 -6.18
N ASN A 168 -3.42 3.36 -5.40
CA ASN A 168 -3.26 4.39 -4.37
C ASN A 168 -3.53 5.77 -5.00
N GLU A 169 -4.73 6.35 -4.79
CA GLU A 169 -4.99 7.77 -5.07
C GLU A 169 -4.27 8.64 -4.03
N ILE A 170 -2.95 8.51 -3.93
CA ILE A 170 -2.13 9.35 -3.08
C ILE A 170 -1.83 10.63 -3.89
N VAL A 171 -2.33 11.76 -3.35
CA VAL A 171 -2.18 13.17 -3.82
C VAL A 171 -3.11 13.65 -4.95
N ALA A 172 -4.42 13.38 -4.87
CA ALA A 172 -5.42 14.06 -5.72
C ALA A 172 -6.30 15.09 -4.97
N GLY A 173 -6.17 15.24 -3.65
CA GLY A 173 -7.02 16.14 -2.85
C GLY A 173 -6.98 17.60 -3.32
N ASP A 174 -5.79 18.10 -3.66
CA ASP A 174 -5.59 19.52 -4.04
C ASP A 174 -5.77 19.79 -5.54
N LYS A 175 -5.88 18.74 -6.36
CA LYS A 175 -5.97 18.85 -7.82
C LYS A 175 -7.32 18.46 -8.38
N LYS A 176 -8.19 17.88 -7.54
CA LYS A 176 -9.53 17.44 -7.92
C LYS A 176 -10.39 18.64 -8.34
N VAL A 177 -10.92 18.59 -9.56
CA VAL A 177 -11.85 19.60 -10.06
C VAL A 177 -13.25 19.09 -9.81
N ASN A 178 -13.88 19.63 -8.77
CA ASN A 178 -15.26 19.28 -8.43
C ASN A 178 -16.25 19.91 -9.41
N PHE A 179 -17.23 19.15 -9.85
CA PHE A 179 -18.32 19.65 -10.67
C PHE A 179 -19.67 19.06 -10.28
N TYR A 180 -20.76 19.73 -10.63
CA TYR A 180 -22.11 19.31 -10.29
C TYR A 180 -23.16 19.89 -11.26
N PRO A 181 -24.31 19.22 -11.46
CA PRO A 181 -24.64 17.91 -10.93
C PRO A 181 -23.88 16.79 -11.65
N ASN A 182 -23.75 15.65 -10.97
CA ASN A 182 -23.27 14.39 -11.54
C ASN A 182 -24.06 13.26 -10.86
N PRO A 183 -25.02 12.61 -11.51
CA PRO A 183 -25.31 12.66 -12.95
C PRO A 183 -25.83 14.00 -13.48
N ALA A 184 -25.53 14.31 -14.75
CA ALA A 184 -25.91 15.55 -15.42
C ALA A 184 -26.88 15.29 -16.58
N LYS A 185 -27.80 16.23 -16.84
CA LYS A 185 -28.76 16.15 -17.96
C LYS A 185 -28.42 17.12 -19.09
N THR A 186 -28.21 18.39 -18.77
CA THR A 186 -28.02 19.45 -19.77
C THR A 186 -26.74 20.25 -19.54
N THR A 187 -26.44 20.60 -18.28
CA THR A 187 -25.26 21.40 -17.93
C THR A 187 -24.52 20.84 -16.73
N VAL A 188 -23.23 21.16 -16.65
CA VAL A 188 -22.35 20.86 -15.52
C VAL A 188 -21.69 22.17 -15.08
N SER A 189 -21.77 22.47 -13.79
CA SER A 189 -21.10 23.61 -13.15
C SER A 189 -19.75 23.18 -12.59
N LEU A 190 -18.69 23.89 -12.97
CA LEU A 190 -17.31 23.64 -12.57
C LEU A 190 -16.97 24.48 -11.34
N LYS A 191 -16.48 23.87 -10.26
CA LYS A 191 -15.88 24.63 -9.15
C LYS A 191 -14.49 25.11 -9.56
N ASN A 192 -14.16 26.36 -9.23
CA ASN A 192 -12.87 26.99 -9.53
C ASN A 192 -12.53 26.98 -11.04
N PHE A 193 -13.53 27.27 -11.90
CA PHE A 193 -13.35 27.26 -13.36
C PHE A 193 -12.24 28.21 -13.83
N ASP A 194 -11.96 29.26 -13.05
CA ASP A 194 -10.90 30.23 -13.27
C ASP A 194 -9.50 29.60 -13.31
N LYS A 195 -9.31 28.43 -12.69
CA LYS A 195 -8.06 27.66 -12.70
C LYS A 195 -7.95 26.71 -13.89
N ILE A 196 -9.05 26.45 -14.59
CA ILE A 196 -9.11 25.50 -15.70
C ILE A 196 -8.60 26.19 -16.98
N LYS A 197 -7.76 25.47 -17.72
CA LYS A 197 -7.28 25.85 -19.05
C LYS A 197 -8.10 25.19 -20.14
N SER A 198 -8.29 23.88 -20.06
CA SER A 198 -9.07 23.12 -21.04
C SER A 198 -9.66 21.85 -20.42
N ILE A 199 -10.70 21.32 -21.04
CA ILE A 199 -11.38 20.07 -20.67
C ILE A 199 -11.53 19.23 -21.93
N ASP A 200 -10.90 18.07 -21.95
CA ASP A 200 -11.12 17.06 -22.98
C ASP A 200 -12.08 16.00 -22.45
N ILE A 201 -13.12 15.70 -23.21
CA ILE A 201 -14.15 14.71 -22.85
C ILE A 201 -13.96 13.47 -23.71
N TYR A 202 -13.88 12.32 -23.05
CA TYR A 202 -13.69 11.01 -23.66
C TYR A 202 -14.86 10.08 -23.32
N GLU A 203 -15.28 9.26 -24.28
CA GLU A 203 -16.19 8.14 -24.04
C GLU A 203 -15.49 7.03 -23.26
N ALA A 204 -16.28 6.08 -22.71
CA ALA A 204 -15.74 4.90 -22.02
C ALA A 204 -14.79 4.02 -22.87
N THR A 205 -14.83 4.15 -24.20
CA THR A 205 -13.92 3.48 -25.13
C THR A 205 -12.57 4.19 -25.31
N GLY A 206 -12.38 5.35 -24.68
CA GLY A 206 -11.17 6.19 -24.81
C GLY A 206 -11.20 7.15 -26.01
N ARG A 207 -12.29 7.18 -26.79
CA ARG A 207 -12.45 8.12 -27.90
C ARG A 207 -12.72 9.53 -27.38
N LYS A 208 -11.89 10.51 -27.75
CA LYS A 208 -12.15 11.94 -27.50
C LYS A 208 -13.37 12.39 -28.32
N VAL A 209 -14.37 12.94 -27.66
CA VAL A 209 -15.61 13.41 -28.28
C VAL A 209 -15.79 14.92 -28.24
N ARG A 210 -15.10 15.62 -27.31
CA ARG A 210 -15.12 17.08 -27.22
C ARG A 210 -13.85 17.62 -26.58
N SER A 211 -13.49 18.84 -26.96
CA SER A 211 -12.55 19.68 -26.22
C SER A 211 -13.22 21.02 -25.94
N ILE A 212 -13.07 21.53 -24.72
CA ILE A 212 -13.70 22.77 -24.24
C ILE A 212 -12.62 23.64 -23.60
N GLU A 213 -12.56 24.91 -23.97
CA GLU A 213 -11.87 25.94 -23.20
C GLU A 213 -12.95 26.76 -22.47
N PRO A 214 -13.22 26.48 -21.18
CA PRO A 214 -14.36 27.07 -20.50
C PRO A 214 -14.16 28.59 -20.30
N ASP A 215 -15.06 29.38 -20.86
CA ASP A 215 -15.17 30.83 -20.67
C ASP A 215 -16.13 31.20 -19.53
N GLN A 216 -16.99 30.25 -19.15
CA GLN A 216 -17.97 30.38 -18.07
C GLN A 216 -17.89 29.19 -17.11
N GLN A 217 -18.50 29.36 -15.93
CA GLN A 217 -18.55 28.32 -14.91
C GLN A 217 -19.35 27.08 -15.35
N ASN A 218 -20.30 27.23 -16.26
CA ASN A 218 -21.19 26.15 -16.69
C ASN A 218 -20.80 25.69 -18.10
N ILE A 219 -20.68 24.37 -18.28
CA ILE A 219 -20.50 23.74 -19.60
C ILE A 219 -21.80 23.04 -20.01
N ASN A 220 -22.17 23.16 -21.28
CA ASN A 220 -23.29 22.41 -21.85
C ASN A 220 -22.81 21.00 -22.25
N VAL A 221 -23.56 19.99 -21.81
CA VAL A 221 -23.34 18.57 -22.06
C VAL A 221 -24.59 17.88 -22.64
N GLU A 222 -25.63 18.64 -23.00
CA GLU A 222 -26.94 18.14 -23.43
C GLU A 222 -26.86 17.25 -24.67
N ASP A 223 -25.96 17.59 -25.58
CA ASP A 223 -25.73 16.88 -26.83
C ASP A 223 -24.92 15.58 -26.68
N LEU A 224 -24.38 15.31 -25.48
CA LEU A 224 -23.83 14.00 -25.14
C LEU A 224 -24.97 13.01 -24.91
N LYS A 225 -24.82 11.81 -25.47
CA LYS A 225 -25.74 10.68 -25.23
C LYS A 225 -25.62 10.20 -23.79
N SER A 226 -26.67 9.58 -23.26
CA SER A 226 -26.63 8.97 -21.93
C SER A 226 -25.50 7.94 -21.84
N GLY A 227 -24.67 8.00 -20.80
CA GLY A 227 -23.49 7.17 -20.68
C GLY A 227 -22.43 7.69 -19.71
N ILE A 228 -21.30 6.97 -19.66
CA ILE A 228 -20.14 7.34 -18.84
C ILE A 228 -19.11 8.04 -19.72
N TYR A 229 -18.64 9.18 -19.23
CA TYR A 229 -17.59 9.97 -19.85
C TYR A 229 -16.45 10.23 -18.85
N TYR A 230 -15.25 10.42 -19.38
CA TYR A 230 -14.06 10.79 -18.62
C TYR A 230 -13.58 12.17 -19.08
N LEU A 231 -13.37 13.06 -18.12
CA LEU A 231 -12.92 14.43 -18.34
C LEU A 231 -11.44 14.49 -17.96
N GLU A 232 -10.59 14.84 -18.92
CA GLU A 232 -9.21 15.25 -18.68
C GLU A 232 -9.19 16.78 -18.60
N ILE A 233 -8.92 17.30 -17.42
CA ILE A 233 -8.98 18.73 -17.12
C ILE A 233 -7.56 19.24 -16.94
N LYS A 234 -7.12 20.10 -17.86
CA LYS A 234 -5.83 20.77 -17.77
C LYS A 234 -5.99 22.07 -17.01
N LEU A 235 -5.22 22.25 -15.95
CA LEU A 235 -5.19 23.48 -15.17
C LEU A 235 -4.18 24.46 -15.76
N LYS A 236 -4.34 25.75 -15.44
CA LYS A 236 -3.46 26.84 -15.91
C LYS A 236 -2.02 26.70 -15.41
N ASP A 237 -1.82 26.03 -14.27
CA ASP A 237 -0.49 25.71 -13.73
C ASP A 237 0.20 24.54 -14.46
N GLY A 238 -0.48 23.93 -15.44
CA GLY A 238 0.01 22.81 -16.24
C GLY A 238 -0.33 21.43 -15.69
N SER A 239 -0.92 21.32 -14.50
CA SER A 239 -1.35 20.04 -13.93
C SER A 239 -2.61 19.48 -14.60
N LEU A 240 -2.82 18.17 -14.47
CA LEU A 240 -3.96 17.43 -15.00
C LEU A 240 -4.83 16.88 -13.86
N SER A 241 -6.14 16.95 -14.03
CA SER A 241 -7.15 16.27 -13.20
C SER A 241 -8.02 15.37 -14.08
N TYR A 242 -8.43 14.23 -13.54
CA TYR A 242 -9.27 13.26 -14.24
C TYR A 242 -10.55 13.03 -13.46
N GLU A 243 -11.69 13.24 -14.10
CA GLU A 243 -12.98 13.12 -13.43
C GLU A 243 -13.98 12.31 -14.26
N LYS A 244 -14.87 11.59 -13.58
CA LYS A 244 -15.93 10.79 -14.23
C LYS A 244 -17.24 11.56 -14.27
N LEU A 245 -17.81 11.75 -15.45
CA LEU A 245 -19.16 12.29 -15.66
C LEU A 245 -20.14 11.17 -16.02
N ILE A 246 -21.30 11.18 -15.38
CA ILE A 246 -22.44 10.34 -15.73
C ILE A 246 -23.46 11.23 -16.43
N LYS A 247 -23.73 10.98 -17.71
CA LYS A 247 -24.74 11.67 -18.51
C LYS A 247 -26.04 10.88 -18.51
N GLU A 248 -27.14 11.54 -18.17
CA GLU A 248 -28.51 11.02 -18.29
C GLU A 248 -29.20 11.55 -19.54
#